data_AF-A0A9W4CTS5-F1
#
_entry.id   AF-A0A9W4CTS5-F1
#
_cell.length_a   1.000
_cell.length_b   1.000
_cell.length_c   1.000
_cell.angle_alpha   90.00
_cell.angle_beta   90.00
_cell.angle_gamma   90.00
#
_symmetry.space_group_name_H-M   'P 1'
#
loop_
_entity.id
_entity.type
_entity.pdbx_description
1 polymer ?
#
loop_
_entity_poly.entity_id
_entity_poly.type
_entity_poly.pdbx_seq_one_letter_code
_entity_poly.pdbx_strand_id
1 'polypeptide(L)'
;MNVFYPESSALAYQALEELTLEEIEQQLESLPDEIVVSINKTKASAYVLNILAPLHRWVGKEHQGHPYSTPNVLKEMISEAVTLSLLRLLCIPSDNRSELYF
;
A
#
# COMPACT_ATOMS: atom_id res chain seq x y z
N MET A 1 15.83 20.74 0.66
CA MET A 1 16.47 19.58 1.33
C MET A 1 16.26 18.39 0.40
N ASN A 2 17.22 18.10 -0.48
CA ASN A 2 17.09 16.98 -1.43
C ASN A 2 17.35 15.68 -0.67
N VAL A 3 16.31 14.89 -0.44
CA VAL A 3 16.43 13.56 0.14
C VAL A 3 17.01 12.66 -0.96
N PHE A 4 18.32 12.44 -0.91
CA PHE A 4 19.00 11.46 -1.75
C PHE A 4 18.56 10.07 -1.27
N TYR A 5 17.62 9.46 -1.98
CA TYR A 5 17.31 8.05 -1.80
C TYR A 5 18.43 7.26 -2.49
N PRO A 6 19.27 6.49 -1.76
CA PRO A 6 20.23 5.62 -2.41
C PRO A 6 19.48 4.68 -3.37
N GLU A 7 20.01 4.41 -4.56
CA GLU A 7 19.34 3.62 -5.62
C GLU A 7 18.72 2.30 -5.11
N SER A 8 19.35 1.68 -4.11
CA SER A 8 18.83 0.49 -3.40
C SER A 8 17.46 0.71 -2.73
N SER A 9 17.20 1.90 -2.19
CA SER A 9 15.92 2.25 -1.57
C SER A 9 14.82 2.57 -2.58
N ALA A 10 15.18 3.09 -3.76
CA ALA A 10 14.23 3.32 -4.85
C ALA A 10 13.76 2.00 -5.46
N LEU A 11 14.68 1.05 -5.68
CA LEU A 11 14.36 -0.29 -6.18
C LEU A 11 13.49 -1.08 -5.21
N ALA A 12 13.76 -0.98 -3.90
CA ALA A 12 12.95 -1.66 -2.89
C ALA A 12 11.54 -1.04 -2.75
N TYR A 13 11.40 0.27 -2.95
CA TYR A 13 10.10 0.93 -3.00
C TYR A 13 9.29 0.50 -4.23
N GLN A 14 9.95 0.40 -5.39
CA GLN A 14 9.31 -0.08 -6.61
C GLN A 14 8.83 -1.53 -6.48
N ALA A 15 9.66 -2.41 -5.92
CA ALA A 15 9.26 -3.80 -5.66
C ALA A 15 8.08 -3.89 -4.67
N LEU A 16 8.05 -3.03 -3.65
CA LEU A 16 6.93 -2.96 -2.72
C LEU A 16 5.63 -2.46 -3.38
N GLU A 17 5.75 -1.48 -4.26
CA GLU A 17 4.63 -0.96 -5.06
C GLU A 17 4.07 -2.03 -5.99
N GLU A 18 4.92 -2.78 -6.68
CA GLU A 18 4.50 -3.90 -7.54
C GLU A 18 3.76 -4.98 -6.74
N LEU A 19 4.32 -5.43 -5.61
CA LEU A 19 3.67 -6.42 -4.74
C LEU A 19 2.34 -5.92 -4.16
N THR A 20 2.27 -4.61 -3.86
CA THR A 20 1.03 -3.98 -3.38
C THR A 20 -0.05 -3.99 -4.46
N LEU A 21 0.31 -3.68 -5.71
CA LEU A 21 -0.62 -3.68 -6.82
C LEU A 21 -1.15 -5.09 -7.11
N GLU A 22 -0.27 -6.09 -7.14
CA GLU A 22 -0.65 -7.49 -7.34
C GLU A 22 -1.65 -7.97 -6.28
N GLU A 23 -1.37 -7.69 -5.00
CA GLU A 23 -2.26 -8.06 -3.90
C GLU A 23 -3.60 -7.31 -3.95
N ILE A 24 -3.61 -6.03 -4.33
CA ILE A 24 -4.86 -5.28 -4.55
C ILE A 24 -5.69 -5.97 -5.64
N GLU A 25 -5.09 -6.30 -6.77
CA GLU A 25 -5.79 -6.96 -7.88
C GLU A 25 -6.35 -8.31 -7.45
N GLN A 26 -5.54 -9.12 -6.78
CA GLN A 26 -5.96 -10.42 -6.27
C GLN A 26 -7.14 -10.33 -5.29
N GLN A 27 -7.12 -9.37 -4.36
CA GLN A 27 -8.23 -9.19 -3.42
C GLN A 27 -9.50 -8.68 -4.13
N LEU A 28 -9.34 -7.81 -5.13
CA LEU A 28 -10.47 -7.28 -5.91
C LEU A 28 -11.14 -8.34 -6.79
N GLU A 29 -10.41 -9.33 -7.30
CA GLU A 29 -10.98 -10.45 -8.08
C GLU A 29 -12.04 -11.24 -7.30
N SER A 30 -11.96 -11.24 -5.97
CA SER A 30 -12.91 -11.93 -5.11
C SER A 30 -14.21 -11.14 -4.84
N LEU A 31 -14.27 -9.88 -5.30
CA LEU A 31 -15.37 -8.96 -5.01
C LEU A 31 -16.32 -8.80 -6.21
N PRO A 32 -17.61 -8.47 -5.98
CA PRO A 32 -18.53 -8.08 -7.04
C PRO A 32 -18.02 -6.88 -7.86
N ASP A 33 -18.26 -6.90 -9.16
CA ASP A 33 -17.82 -5.86 -10.10
C ASP A 33 -18.29 -4.46 -9.69
N GLU A 34 -19.50 -4.33 -9.13
CA GLU A 34 -20.03 -3.04 -8.67
C GLU A 34 -19.17 -2.43 -7.56
N ILE A 35 -18.61 -3.28 -6.70
CA ILE A 35 -17.70 -2.88 -5.62
C ILE A 35 -16.34 -2.52 -6.21
N VAL A 36 -15.82 -3.35 -7.11
CA VAL A 36 -14.50 -3.13 -7.75
C VAL A 36 -14.46 -1.79 -8.49
N VAL A 37 -15.51 -1.45 -9.25
CA VAL A 37 -15.60 -0.18 -10.00
C VAL A 37 -15.63 1.04 -9.07
N SER A 38 -16.19 0.89 -7.86
CA SER A 38 -16.24 1.98 -6.88
C SER A 38 -14.89 2.28 -6.21
N ILE A 39 -13.94 1.34 -6.26
CA ILE A 39 -12.64 1.46 -5.58
C ILE A 39 -11.63 2.18 -6.48
N ASN A 40 -11.12 3.29 -5.99
CA ASN A 40 -9.97 3.95 -6.60
C ASN A 40 -8.67 3.21 -6.23
N LYS A 41 -8.19 2.36 -7.13
CA LYS A 41 -6.95 1.58 -6.94
C LYS A 41 -5.74 2.45 -6.59
N THR A 42 -5.58 3.61 -7.22
CA THR A 42 -4.48 4.55 -6.91
C THR A 42 -4.52 5.04 -5.47
N LYS A 43 -5.71 5.36 -4.93
CA LYS A 43 -5.88 5.73 -3.53
C LYS A 43 -5.58 4.54 -2.60
N ALA A 44 -6.02 3.33 -2.97
CA ALA A 44 -5.72 2.13 -2.20
C ALA A 44 -4.20 1.90 -2.09
N SER A 45 -3.48 1.91 -3.20
CA SER A 45 -2.02 1.77 -3.22
C SER A 45 -1.33 2.86 -2.41
N ALA A 46 -1.78 4.12 -2.52
CA ALA A 46 -1.22 5.21 -1.73
C ALA A 46 -1.43 5.02 -0.22
N TYR A 47 -2.56 4.47 0.22
CA TYR A 47 -2.78 4.16 1.62
C TYR A 47 -1.86 3.04 2.11
N VAL A 48 -1.73 1.96 1.33
CA VAL A 48 -0.84 0.84 1.65
C VAL A 48 0.60 1.32 1.77
N LEU A 49 1.09 2.07 0.78
CA LEU A 49 2.46 2.58 0.79
C LEU A 49 2.70 3.54 1.97
N ASN A 50 1.71 4.34 2.37
CA ASN A 50 1.82 5.18 3.57
C ASN A 50 1.88 4.36 4.87
N ILE A 51 1.20 3.22 4.94
CA ILE A 51 1.26 2.30 6.10
C ILE A 51 2.62 1.59 6.14
N LEU A 52 3.13 1.16 4.97
CA LEU A 52 4.35 0.36 4.86
C LEU A 52 5.64 1.19 4.78
N ALA A 53 5.60 2.47 4.41
CA ALA A 53 6.78 3.34 4.31
C ALA A 53 7.57 3.47 5.62
N PRO A 54 6.95 3.62 6.82
CA PRO A 54 7.68 3.58 8.08
C PRO A 54 8.37 2.24 8.30
N LEU A 55 7.71 1.12 7.94
CA LEU A 55 8.25 -0.23 8.12
C LEU A 55 9.45 -0.49 7.20
N HIS A 56 9.42 0.00 5.96
CA HIS A 56 10.56 -0.06 5.05
C HIS A 56 11.79 0.69 5.60
N ARG A 57 11.56 1.81 6.29
CA ARG A 57 12.63 2.58 6.96
C ARG A 57 13.27 1.82 8.12
N TRP A 58 12.50 0.96 8.79
CA TRP A 58 12.99 0.04 9.82
C TRP A 58 13.72 -1.16 9.20
N VAL A 59 13.23 -1.71 8.08
CA VAL A 59 13.89 -2.83 7.39
C VAL A 59 15.24 -2.45 6.79
N GLY A 60 15.38 -1.23 6.26
CA GLY A 60 16.62 -0.76 5.63
C GLY A 60 17.74 -0.32 6.59
N LYS A 61 17.45 -0.11 7.88
CA LYS A 61 18.44 0.42 8.84
C LYS A 61 19.04 -0.61 9.80
N GLU A 62 18.40 -1.77 9.99
CA GLU A 62 18.75 -2.66 11.12
C GLU A 62 19.02 -4.13 10.71
N HIS A 63 18.83 -4.54 9.46
CA HIS A 63 18.56 -5.96 9.19
C HIS A 63 19.79 -6.78 8.77
N GLN A 64 20.64 -7.08 9.76
CA GLN A 64 21.19 -8.43 9.91
C GLN A 64 20.40 -9.15 11.01
N GLY A 65 19.25 -9.75 10.68
CA GLY A 65 18.58 -10.72 11.57
C GLY A 65 17.19 -10.37 12.14
N HIS A 66 16.45 -9.41 11.57
CA HIS A 66 15.11 -9.10 12.06
C HIS A 66 14.03 -10.05 11.48
N PRO A 67 13.01 -10.46 12.25
CA PRO A 67 11.94 -11.37 11.79
C PRO A 67 11.14 -10.89 10.56
N TYR A 68 11.08 -9.57 10.32
CA TYR A 68 10.41 -8.95 9.17
C TYR A 68 11.21 -9.08 7.85
N SER A 69 12.44 -9.62 7.90
CA SER A 69 13.23 -9.96 6.70
C SER A 69 12.72 -11.22 5.98
N THR A 70 11.75 -11.94 6.57
CA THR A 70 11.23 -13.16 5.93
C THR A 70 10.16 -12.80 4.89
N PRO A 71 10.24 -13.35 3.66
CA PRO A 71 9.30 -13.03 2.57
C PRO A 71 7.82 -13.23 2.96
N ASN A 72 7.54 -14.21 3.82
CA ASN A 72 6.17 -14.52 4.26
C ASN A 72 5.59 -13.41 5.14
N VAL A 73 6.37 -12.87 6.08
CA VAL A 73 5.90 -11.81 6.98
C VAL A 73 5.65 -10.52 6.19
N LEU A 74 6.52 -10.20 5.23
CA LEU A 74 6.30 -9.05 4.36
C LEU A 74 5.00 -9.20 3.55
N LYS A 75 4.75 -10.39 3.01
CA LYS A 75 3.52 -10.69 2.26
C LYS A 75 2.27 -10.54 3.15
N GLU A 76 2.29 -11.06 4.37
CA GLU A 76 1.19 -10.91 5.33
C GLU A 76 0.92 -9.42 5.64
N MET A 77 1.96 -8.63 5.88
CA MET A 77 1.82 -7.20 6.15
C MET A 77 1.25 -6.43 4.95
N ILE A 78 1.66 -6.77 3.73
CA ILE A 78 1.09 -6.20 2.51
C ILE A 78 -0.40 -6.56 2.42
N SER A 79 -0.75 -7.84 2.61
CA SER A 79 -2.13 -8.32 2.54
C SER A 79 -3.05 -7.61 3.55
N GLU A 80 -2.62 -7.49 4.81
CA GLU A 80 -3.37 -6.77 5.84
C GLU A 80 -3.52 -5.27 5.52
N ALA A 81 -2.44 -4.63 5.06
CA ALA A 81 -2.48 -3.21 4.70
C ALA A 81 -3.42 -2.96 3.51
N VAL A 82 -3.44 -3.86 2.52
CA VAL A 82 -4.37 -3.83 1.38
C VAL A 82 -5.80 -3.95 1.88
N THR A 83 -6.11 -4.96 2.69
CA THR A 83 -7.46 -5.17 3.23
C THR A 83 -7.95 -3.94 4.01
N LEU A 84 -7.12 -3.37 4.89
CA LEU A 84 -7.47 -2.15 5.63
C LEU A 84 -7.70 -0.95 4.70
N SER A 85 -6.91 -0.83 3.65
CA SER A 85 -7.03 0.26 2.68
C SER A 85 -8.30 0.14 1.83
N LEU A 86 -8.65 -1.07 1.40
CA LEU A 86 -9.89 -1.35 0.67
C LEU A 86 -11.11 -1.11 1.57
N LEU A 87 -11.11 -1.63 2.80
CA LEU A 87 -12.17 -1.40 3.77
C LEU A 87 -12.36 0.10 4.06
N ARG A 88 -11.27 0.86 4.18
CA ARG A 88 -11.34 2.31 4.37
C ARG A 88 -12.06 3.00 3.21
N LEU A 89 -11.76 2.62 1.97
CA LEU A 89 -12.39 3.19 0.78
C LEU A 89 -13.87 2.79 0.63
N LEU A 90 -14.25 1.62 1.15
CA LEU A 90 -15.63 1.14 1.13
C LEU A 90 -16.49 1.71 2.27
N CYS A 91 -15.93 1.87 3.46
CA CYS A 91 -16.66 2.31 4.64
C CYS A 91 -16.70 3.84 4.80
N ILE A 92 -15.75 4.58 4.21
CA ILE A 92 -15.78 6.03 4.22
C ILE A 92 -16.39 6.49 2.90
N PRO A 93 -17.61 7.07 2.88
CA PRO A 93 -18.17 7.62 1.67
C PRO A 93 -17.17 8.63 1.09
N SER A 94 -16.93 8.58 -0.23
CA SER A 94 -16.10 9.58 -0.88
C SER A 94 -16.71 10.94 -0.55
N ASP A 95 -16.00 11.73 0.24
CA ASP A 95 -16.45 13.08 0.58
C ASP A 95 -16.51 13.85 -0.75
N ASN A 96 -17.71 13.98 -1.31
CA ASN A 96 -18.00 14.82 -2.48
C ASN A 96 -17.89 16.32 -2.10
N ARG A 97 -16.86 16.68 -1.33
CA ARG A 97 -16.55 18.05 -0.88
C ARG A 97 -15.42 18.69 -1.69
N SER A 98 -15.18 18.20 -2.91
CA SER A 98 -14.30 18.88 -3.86
C SER A 98 -15.05 19.81 -4.83
N GLU A 99 -16.38 19.95 -4.71
CA GLU A 99 -17.18 20.89 -5.53
C GLU A 99 -17.62 22.17 -4.78
N LEU A 100 -16.97 22.52 -3.66
CA LEU A 100 -17.29 23.75 -2.91
C LEU A 100 -16.06 24.59 -2.60
N TYR A 101 -15.32 24.98 -3.63
CA TYR A 101 -14.60 26.26 -3.61
C TYR A 101 -14.74 26.92 -4.99
N PHE A 102 -15.59 27.94 -5.03
CA PHE A 102 -15.73 28.93 -6.10
C PHE A 102 -14.44 29.76 -6.25
#